data_AF-A0A925HFF2-F1
#
_entry.id   AF-A0A925HFF2-F1
#
_cell.length_a   1.000
_cell.length_b   1.000
_cell.length_c   1.000
_cell.angle_alpha   90.00
_cell.angle_beta   90.00
_cell.angle_gamma   90.00
#
_symmetry.space_group_name_H-M   'P 1'
#
loop_
_entity.id
_entity.type
_entity.pdbx_description
1 polymer ?
#
loop_
_entity_poly.entity_id
_entity_poly.type
_entity_poly.pdbx_seq_one_letter_code
_entity_poly.pdbx_strand_id
1 'polypeptide(L)'
;TCLLQDQAWAEFYVDTLTDYLVNQLEPEGYLTAEEAQRFTSRIAPDGIIARKSELDLLVNVLDKSRWSPVSLSRLALQQVKRAVVDGEGPLRDNHPGHAGTIRECEVELVRRILYAFGGEGSVAITRPEAEVLFDINDNIRDPQSNAAWTDLFVKAVTNVVMAASGQGVPTREEALRRDAWLMEARGELSPLALLAAMVSSSIDAVGAAYQEQSAEERALARLEQQRIEIITNEEIPLAKAAWLCERIGRDGRLTPNEAALVAYLNKESRRIHPDLQAAVERLAQAA
;
A
#
# COMPACT_ATOMS: atom_id res chain seq x y z
N THR A 1 30.21 -20.70 6.07
CA THR A 1 29.59 -19.66 5.22
C THR A 1 30.55 -19.35 4.10
N CYS A 2 30.16 -19.52 2.84
CA CYS A 2 31.05 -19.26 1.71
C CYS A 2 31.26 -17.74 1.58
N LEU A 3 32.51 -17.27 1.59
CA LEU A 3 32.86 -15.84 1.69
C LEU A 3 32.78 -15.08 0.36
N LEU A 4 32.65 -15.80 -0.75
CA LEU A 4 32.46 -15.25 -2.09
C LEU A 4 31.30 -15.99 -2.73
N GLN A 5 30.15 -15.31 -2.82
CA GLN A 5 29.05 -15.75 -3.66
C GLN A 5 29.14 -15.01 -4.99
N ASP A 6 29.01 -15.77 -6.08
CA ASP A 6 28.84 -15.19 -7.41
C ASP A 6 27.61 -14.27 -7.41
N GLN A 7 27.65 -13.13 -8.11
CA GLN A 7 26.51 -12.21 -8.20
C GLN A 7 25.26 -12.91 -8.76
N ALA A 8 25.44 -13.91 -9.65
CA ALA A 8 24.35 -14.72 -10.20
C ALA A 8 23.64 -15.58 -9.13
N TRP A 9 24.26 -15.81 -7.97
CA TRP A 9 23.65 -16.59 -6.89
C TRP A 9 22.40 -15.91 -6.34
N ALA A 10 22.37 -14.58 -6.26
CA ALA A 10 21.22 -13.86 -5.72
C ALA A 10 19.98 -14.02 -6.64
N GLU A 11 20.17 -13.88 -7.95
CA GLU A 11 19.12 -14.08 -8.95
C GLU A 11 18.63 -15.53 -8.95
N PHE A 12 19.55 -16.50 -9.02
CA PHE A 12 19.21 -17.92 -8.95
C PHE A 12 18.45 -18.29 -7.67
N TYR A 13 18.86 -17.75 -6.52
CA TYR A 13 18.20 -17.94 -5.23
C TYR A 13 16.76 -17.41 -5.26
N VAL A 14 16.55 -16.21 -5.80
CA VAL A 14 15.22 -15.60 -5.90
C VAL A 14 14.33 -16.41 -6.84
N ASP A 15 14.81 -16.72 -8.05
CA ASP A 15 14.02 -17.41 -9.06
C ASP A 15 13.66 -18.83 -8.63
N THR A 16 14.64 -19.61 -8.16
CA THR A 16 14.42 -21.01 -7.79
C THR A 16 13.47 -21.15 -6.61
N LEU A 17 13.60 -20.29 -5.60
CA LEU A 17 12.70 -20.34 -4.45
C LEU A 17 11.32 -19.77 -4.77
N THR A 18 11.23 -18.78 -5.65
CA THR A 18 9.92 -18.30 -6.13
C THR A 18 9.21 -19.40 -6.88
N ASP A 19 9.89 -20.10 -7.80
CA ASP A 19 9.31 -21.22 -8.54
C ASP A 19 8.83 -22.33 -7.61
N TYR A 20 9.64 -22.71 -6.61
CA TYR A 20 9.22 -23.69 -5.62
C TYR A 20 7.99 -23.23 -4.82
N LEU A 21 8.00 -21.99 -4.31
CA LEU A 21 6.93 -21.50 -3.44
C LEU A 21 5.61 -21.23 -4.18
N VAL A 22 5.69 -20.79 -5.44
CA VAL A 22 4.51 -20.36 -6.21
C VAL A 22 4.02 -21.45 -7.14
N ASN A 23 4.92 -22.18 -7.83
CA ASN A 23 4.52 -23.10 -8.91
C ASN A 23 4.58 -24.58 -8.52
N GLN A 24 5.25 -24.94 -7.41
CA GLN A 24 5.40 -26.35 -7.00
C GLN A 24 4.61 -26.72 -5.73
N LEU A 25 4.18 -25.73 -4.94
CA LEU A 25 3.27 -25.94 -3.83
C LEU A 25 1.82 -25.95 -4.33
N GLU A 26 1.00 -26.82 -3.75
CA GLU A 26 -0.42 -26.91 -4.06
C GLU A 26 -1.22 -26.04 -3.07
N PRO A 27 -2.15 -25.18 -3.54
CA PRO A 27 -2.54 -25.02 -4.94
C PRO A 27 -1.59 -24.13 -5.74
N GLU A 28 -1.27 -24.55 -6.98
CA GLU A 28 -0.36 -23.81 -7.87
C GLU A 28 -0.80 -22.35 -8.06
N GLY A 29 0.13 -21.43 -7.85
CA GLY A 29 -0.06 -19.99 -7.96
C GLY A 29 -0.61 -19.31 -6.70
N TYR A 30 -0.78 -20.04 -5.60
CA TYR A 30 -1.33 -19.50 -4.35
C TYR A 30 -0.39 -19.76 -3.17
N LEU A 31 -0.38 -18.85 -2.21
CA LEU A 31 0.21 -19.10 -0.90
C LEU A 31 -0.86 -19.10 0.18
N THR A 32 -0.85 -20.13 1.02
CA THR A 32 -1.62 -20.16 2.27
C THR A 32 -0.90 -19.38 3.38
N ALA A 33 -1.64 -19.01 4.43
CA ALA A 33 -1.11 -18.35 5.61
C ALA A 33 -0.03 -19.19 6.31
N GLU A 34 -0.18 -20.51 6.32
CA GLU A 34 0.79 -21.42 6.90
C GLU A 34 2.10 -21.45 6.10
N GLU A 35 2.02 -21.51 4.78
CA GLU A 35 3.20 -21.48 3.90
C GLU A 35 3.91 -20.14 3.97
N ALA A 36 3.17 -19.04 3.96
CA ALA A 36 3.70 -17.70 4.17
C ALA A 36 4.37 -17.57 5.55
N GLN A 37 3.79 -18.12 6.61
CA GLN A 37 4.40 -18.13 7.94
C GLN A 37 5.72 -18.93 7.95
N ARG A 38 5.74 -20.12 7.35
CA ARG A 38 6.95 -20.95 7.27
C ARG A 38 8.04 -20.26 6.47
N PHE A 39 7.69 -19.65 5.34
CA PHE A 39 8.60 -18.86 4.51
C PHE A 39 9.16 -17.67 5.29
N THR A 40 8.29 -16.85 5.88
CA THR A 40 8.68 -15.64 6.60
C THR A 40 9.50 -15.93 7.86
N SER A 41 9.24 -17.04 8.56
CA SER A 41 10.06 -17.47 9.72
C SER A 41 11.54 -17.72 9.37
N ARG A 42 11.85 -18.01 8.10
CA ARG A 42 13.22 -18.27 7.63
C ARG A 42 13.93 -17.00 7.18
N ILE A 43 13.22 -16.11 6.48
CA ILE A 43 13.81 -14.88 5.91
C ILE A 43 13.66 -13.65 6.83
N ALA A 44 12.75 -13.72 7.80
CA ALA A 44 12.38 -12.66 8.71
C ALA A 44 11.99 -13.20 10.11
N PRO A 45 12.89 -13.90 10.84
CA PRO A 45 12.58 -14.57 12.11
C PRO A 45 12.00 -13.64 13.19
N ASP A 46 12.33 -12.34 13.16
CA ASP A 46 11.78 -11.31 14.05
C ASP A 46 10.91 -10.28 13.30
N GLY A 47 10.35 -10.66 12.15
CA GLY A 47 9.69 -9.73 11.22
C GLY A 47 10.66 -8.78 10.53
N ILE A 48 11.97 -9.05 10.63
CA ILE A 48 13.07 -8.24 10.12
C ILE A 48 13.81 -9.01 9.04
N ILE A 49 13.86 -8.45 7.83
CA ILE A 49 14.69 -8.99 6.75
C ILE A 49 16.08 -8.37 6.82
N ALA A 50 17.11 -9.21 6.88
CA ALA A 50 18.48 -8.78 7.03
C ALA A 50 19.20 -8.57 5.69
N ARG A 51 18.83 -9.31 4.63
CA ARG A 51 19.54 -9.28 3.34
C ARG A 51 18.67 -8.79 2.19
N LYS A 52 19.30 -8.11 1.23
CA LYS A 52 18.61 -7.60 0.04
C LYS A 52 18.00 -8.72 -0.81
N SER A 53 18.68 -9.85 -0.97
CA SER A 53 18.16 -11.01 -1.73
C SER A 53 16.92 -11.64 -1.09
N GLU A 54 16.80 -11.60 0.24
CA GLU A 54 15.61 -12.10 0.95
C GLU A 54 14.41 -11.15 0.78
N LEU A 55 14.67 -9.84 0.77
CA LEU A 55 13.64 -8.85 0.44
C LEU A 55 13.19 -8.99 -1.00
N ASP A 56 14.14 -9.21 -1.93
CA ASP A 56 13.84 -9.44 -3.34
C ASP A 56 13.05 -10.72 -3.54
N LEU A 57 13.37 -11.79 -2.82
CA LEU A 57 12.58 -13.03 -2.82
C LEU A 57 11.16 -12.78 -2.32
N LEU A 58 10.98 -12.08 -1.19
CA LEU A 58 9.66 -11.76 -0.66
C LEU A 58 8.80 -11.00 -1.69
N VAL A 59 9.38 -9.97 -2.32
CA VAL A 59 8.68 -9.15 -3.31
C VAL A 59 8.39 -9.95 -4.58
N ASN A 60 9.32 -10.80 -5.02
CA ASN A 60 9.13 -11.63 -6.21
C ASN A 60 8.06 -12.71 -5.99
N VAL A 61 8.01 -13.32 -4.80
CA VAL A 61 6.94 -14.25 -4.42
C VAL A 61 5.59 -13.56 -4.45
N LEU A 62 5.47 -12.37 -3.86
CA LEU A 62 4.23 -11.57 -3.93
C LEU A 62 3.82 -11.32 -5.39
N ASP A 63 4.75 -10.88 -6.23
CA ASP A 63 4.51 -10.46 -7.62
C ASP A 63 4.14 -11.62 -8.55
N LYS A 64 4.63 -12.83 -8.27
CA LYS A 64 4.34 -14.04 -9.06
C LYS A 64 3.13 -14.82 -8.56
N SER A 65 2.72 -14.61 -7.32
CA SER A 65 1.55 -15.27 -6.75
C SER A 65 0.27 -14.69 -7.34
N ARG A 66 -0.68 -15.56 -7.71
CA ARG A 66 -2.03 -15.12 -8.07
C ARG A 66 -2.78 -14.57 -6.86
N TRP A 67 -2.61 -15.21 -5.71
CA TRP A 67 -3.04 -14.70 -4.41
C TRP A 67 -2.03 -15.09 -3.33
N SER A 68 -1.82 -14.17 -2.41
CA SER A 68 -0.97 -14.36 -1.23
C SER A 68 -1.69 -13.86 0.01
N PRO A 69 -1.26 -14.23 1.23
CA PRO A 69 -1.82 -13.71 2.47
C PRO A 69 -1.47 -12.22 2.68
N VAL A 70 -2.39 -11.46 3.29
CA VAL A 70 -2.23 -10.06 3.74
C VAL A 70 -1.04 -9.94 4.68
N SER A 71 -0.77 -10.95 5.50
CA SER A 71 0.42 -10.97 6.36
C SER A 71 1.72 -10.85 5.58
N LEU A 72 1.78 -11.39 4.36
CA LEU A 72 2.97 -11.34 3.51
C LEU A 72 3.18 -9.94 2.91
N SER A 73 2.11 -9.31 2.38
CA SER A 73 2.18 -7.93 1.89
C SER A 73 2.49 -6.95 3.02
N ARG A 74 1.87 -7.14 4.18
CA ARG A 74 2.14 -6.36 5.41
C ARG A 74 3.60 -6.46 5.84
N LEU A 75 4.20 -7.65 5.83
CA LEU A 75 5.61 -7.83 6.17
C LEU A 75 6.53 -7.06 5.22
N ALA A 76 6.23 -7.10 3.92
CA ALA A 76 7.00 -6.36 2.91
C ALA A 76 6.89 -4.84 3.12
N LEU A 77 5.67 -4.32 3.36
CA LEU A 77 5.45 -2.91 3.70
C LEU A 77 6.16 -2.52 5.02
N GLN A 78 6.21 -3.42 6.00
CA GLN A 78 6.93 -3.18 7.25
C GLN A 78 8.44 -3.01 7.04
N GLN A 79 9.04 -3.65 6.02
CA GLN A 79 10.46 -3.42 5.70
C GLN A 79 10.68 -2.01 5.13
N VAL A 80 9.75 -1.51 4.30
CA VAL A 80 9.79 -0.12 3.83
C VAL A 80 9.61 0.84 5.01
N LYS A 81 8.63 0.57 5.90
CA LYS A 81 8.45 1.34 7.12
C LYS A 81 9.74 1.42 7.93
N ARG A 82 10.37 0.28 8.19
CA ARG A 82 11.62 0.23 8.94
C ARG A 82 12.71 1.07 8.28
N ALA A 83 12.85 0.98 6.96
CA ALA A 83 13.80 1.79 6.22
C ALA A 83 13.51 3.30 6.36
N VAL A 84 12.25 3.72 6.40
CA VAL A 84 11.87 5.12 6.62
C VAL A 84 12.09 5.54 8.08
N VAL A 85 11.65 4.76 9.05
CA VAL A 85 11.72 5.11 10.49
C VAL A 85 13.17 5.08 11.00
N ASP A 86 13.87 3.98 10.80
CA ASP A 86 15.18 3.73 11.41
C ASP A 86 16.31 4.21 10.50
N GLY A 87 16.06 4.33 9.18
CA GLY A 87 17.12 4.57 8.21
C GLY A 87 18.05 3.37 8.01
N GLU A 88 17.61 2.16 8.41
CA GLU A 88 18.37 0.91 8.37
C GLU A 88 17.73 -0.16 7.46
N GLY A 89 18.45 -1.27 7.30
CA GLY A 89 17.99 -2.47 6.61
C GLY A 89 18.38 -2.52 5.13
N PRO A 90 17.98 -3.58 4.41
CA PRO A 90 18.47 -3.87 3.06
C PRO A 90 18.21 -2.78 2.01
N LEU A 91 17.17 -1.96 2.24
CA LEU A 91 16.86 -0.83 1.38
C LEU A 91 17.88 0.31 1.55
N ARG A 92 18.56 0.38 2.70
CA ARG A 92 19.46 1.46 3.13
C ARG A 92 20.93 1.10 3.09
N ASP A 93 21.29 -0.17 2.87
CA ASP A 93 22.69 -0.64 2.80
C ASP A 93 23.57 0.20 1.86
N ASN A 94 23.03 0.65 0.72
CA ASN A 94 23.74 1.50 -0.25
C ASN A 94 23.51 3.01 -0.07
N HIS A 95 22.73 3.42 0.95
CA HIS A 95 22.28 4.80 1.16
C HIS A 95 22.19 5.14 2.68
N PRO A 96 23.30 5.08 3.43
CA PRO A 96 23.28 5.28 4.88
C PRO A 96 22.84 6.71 5.27
N GLY A 97 22.13 6.86 6.39
CA GLY A 97 21.95 8.14 7.09
C GLY A 97 20.69 8.97 6.78
N HIS A 98 19.59 8.36 6.33
CA HIS A 98 18.40 9.09 5.85
C HIS A 98 17.07 8.70 6.55
N ALA A 99 17.11 8.48 7.86
CA ALA A 99 15.90 8.28 8.66
C ALA A 99 14.91 9.45 8.49
N GLY A 100 13.63 9.14 8.40
CA GLY A 100 12.54 10.07 8.17
C GLY A 100 12.40 10.57 6.74
N THR A 101 12.98 9.88 5.75
CA THR A 101 12.80 10.19 4.32
C THR A 101 12.35 8.96 3.56
N ILE A 102 11.56 9.14 2.50
CA ILE A 102 11.21 8.07 1.56
C ILE A 102 11.69 8.45 0.16
N ARG A 103 12.34 7.54 -0.53
CA ARG A 103 12.88 7.73 -1.88
C ARG A 103 11.90 7.23 -2.93
N GLU A 104 12.01 7.76 -4.14
CA GLU A 104 11.21 7.31 -5.30
C GLU A 104 11.25 5.79 -5.50
N CYS A 105 12.42 5.15 -5.37
CA CYS A 105 12.51 3.68 -5.48
C CYS A 105 11.76 2.92 -4.37
N GLU A 106 11.66 3.50 -3.18
CA GLU A 106 10.89 2.95 -2.06
C GLU A 106 9.38 3.15 -2.28
N VAL A 107 8.97 4.28 -2.86
CA VAL A 107 7.59 4.52 -3.29
C VAL A 107 7.17 3.52 -4.37
N GLU A 108 8.02 3.29 -5.38
CA GLU A 108 7.76 2.27 -6.40
C GLU A 108 7.67 0.86 -5.80
N LEU A 109 8.50 0.56 -4.80
CA LEU A 109 8.43 -0.72 -4.09
C LEU A 109 7.11 -0.88 -3.33
N VAL A 110 6.65 0.15 -2.61
CA VAL A 110 5.33 0.13 -1.94
C VAL A 110 4.22 -0.10 -2.96
N ARG A 111 4.25 0.62 -4.08
CA ARG A 111 3.27 0.45 -5.16
C ARG A 111 3.25 -0.98 -5.69
N ARG A 112 4.43 -1.54 -5.99
CA ARG A 112 4.57 -2.93 -6.44
C ARG A 112 4.02 -3.93 -5.43
N ILE A 113 4.30 -3.76 -4.14
CA ILE A 113 3.76 -4.61 -3.07
C ILE A 113 2.23 -4.54 -3.02
N LEU A 114 1.65 -3.34 -3.11
CA LEU A 114 0.20 -3.15 -3.07
C LEU A 114 -0.48 -3.77 -4.31
N TYR A 115 0.16 -3.71 -5.49
CA TYR A 115 -0.33 -4.32 -6.72
C TYR A 115 -0.31 -5.84 -6.66
N ALA A 116 0.81 -6.40 -6.21
CA ALA A 116 1.03 -7.84 -6.15
C ALA A 116 -0.05 -8.57 -5.34
N PHE A 117 -0.51 -7.99 -4.22
CA PHE A 117 -1.60 -8.58 -3.44
C PHE A 117 -2.98 -8.43 -4.10
N GLY A 118 -3.19 -7.38 -4.92
CA GLY A 118 -4.49 -7.13 -5.56
C GLY A 118 -4.93 -8.24 -6.51
N GLY A 119 -3.99 -9.02 -7.05
CA GLY A 119 -4.26 -10.10 -7.98
C GLY A 119 -5.10 -9.64 -9.18
N GLU A 120 -5.91 -10.54 -9.72
CA GLU A 120 -6.88 -10.24 -10.79
C GLU A 120 -8.18 -9.59 -10.27
N GLY A 121 -8.30 -9.37 -8.95
CA GLY A 121 -9.53 -8.94 -8.30
C GLY A 121 -9.56 -7.46 -7.89
N SER A 122 -10.76 -6.92 -7.72
CA SER A 122 -10.99 -5.59 -7.14
C SER A 122 -10.99 -5.64 -5.60
N VAL A 123 -9.88 -6.10 -5.00
CA VAL A 123 -9.72 -6.11 -3.54
C VAL A 123 -9.18 -4.77 -3.07
N ALA A 124 -9.96 -4.07 -2.25
CA ALA A 124 -9.55 -2.81 -1.64
C ALA A 124 -8.26 -2.98 -0.81
N ILE A 125 -7.54 -1.88 -0.59
CA ILE A 125 -6.44 -1.86 0.37
C ILE A 125 -6.97 -2.24 1.76
N THR A 126 -6.30 -3.21 2.38
CA THR A 126 -6.73 -3.76 3.66
C THR A 126 -6.36 -2.83 4.81
N ARG A 127 -7.01 -3.01 5.97
CA ARG A 127 -6.68 -2.23 7.17
C ARG A 127 -5.20 -2.40 7.60
N PRO A 128 -4.61 -3.61 7.65
CA PRO A 128 -3.22 -3.78 8.04
C PRO A 128 -2.22 -3.12 7.08
N GLU A 129 -2.50 -3.12 5.77
CA GLU A 129 -1.70 -2.40 4.79
C GLU A 129 -1.81 -0.88 5.02
N ALA A 130 -3.04 -0.36 5.15
CA ALA A 130 -3.29 1.05 5.38
C ALA A 130 -2.64 1.56 6.67
N GLU A 131 -2.66 0.78 7.76
CA GLU A 131 -1.98 1.11 9.01
C GLU A 131 -0.47 1.32 8.78
N VAL A 132 0.18 0.45 7.99
CA VAL A 132 1.61 0.62 7.67
C VAL A 132 1.86 1.85 6.81
N LEU A 133 0.97 2.16 5.87
CA LEU A 133 1.08 3.37 5.05
C LEU A 133 0.97 4.65 5.88
N PHE A 134 0.02 4.69 6.83
CA PHE A 134 -0.06 5.80 7.76
C PHE A 134 1.18 5.87 8.65
N ASP A 135 1.67 4.74 9.19
CA ASP A 135 2.90 4.77 9.99
C ASP A 135 4.12 5.27 9.20
N ILE A 136 4.23 4.91 7.92
CA ILE A 136 5.27 5.46 7.03
C ILE A 136 5.09 6.97 6.91
N ASN A 137 3.87 7.41 6.60
CA ASN A 137 3.55 8.83 6.43
C ASN A 137 3.90 9.66 7.67
N ASP A 138 3.51 9.17 8.85
CA ASP A 138 3.71 9.85 10.13
C ASP A 138 5.20 9.99 10.50
N ASN A 139 6.06 9.13 9.94
CA ASN A 139 7.50 9.16 10.19
C ASN A 139 8.32 9.91 9.13
N ILE A 140 7.70 10.43 8.07
CA ILE A 140 8.39 11.27 7.09
C ILE A 140 8.51 12.70 7.64
N ARG A 141 9.76 13.16 7.82
CA ARG A 141 10.08 14.48 8.41
C ARG A 141 9.75 15.65 7.49
N ASP A 142 9.95 15.46 6.19
CA ASP A 142 9.61 16.44 5.16
C ASP A 142 8.71 15.79 4.10
N PRO A 143 7.39 15.76 4.34
CA PRO A 143 6.43 15.14 3.40
C PRO A 143 6.41 15.82 2.02
N GLN A 144 6.86 17.08 1.92
CA GLN A 144 6.92 17.81 0.66
C GLN A 144 8.10 17.37 -0.23
N SER A 145 9.06 16.63 0.33
CA SER A 145 10.25 16.18 -0.39
C SER A 145 9.97 15.09 -1.42
N ASN A 146 8.83 14.39 -1.33
CA ASN A 146 8.48 13.29 -2.24
C ASN A 146 7.02 13.35 -2.69
N ALA A 147 6.80 13.96 -3.86
CA ALA A 147 5.49 14.07 -4.48
C ALA A 147 4.89 12.71 -4.87
N ALA A 148 5.72 11.76 -5.29
CA ALA A 148 5.25 10.42 -5.65
C ALA A 148 4.70 9.66 -4.44
N TRP A 149 5.28 9.84 -3.24
CA TRP A 149 4.73 9.28 -2.01
C TRP A 149 3.38 9.90 -1.68
N THR A 150 3.27 11.23 -1.77
CA THR A 150 2.00 11.92 -1.50
C THR A 150 0.89 11.41 -2.41
N ASP A 151 1.16 11.33 -3.73
CA ASP A 151 0.22 10.78 -4.71
C ASP A 151 -0.24 9.36 -4.35
N LEU A 152 0.73 8.47 -4.10
CA LEU A 152 0.44 7.07 -3.73
C LEU A 152 -0.36 6.98 -2.43
N PHE A 153 0.03 7.72 -1.39
CA PHE A 153 -0.63 7.70 -0.09
C PHE A 153 -2.08 8.19 -0.19
N VAL A 154 -2.32 9.33 -0.84
CA VAL A 154 -3.69 9.86 -0.94
C VAL A 154 -4.58 8.91 -1.76
N LYS A 155 -4.09 8.38 -2.89
CA LYS A 155 -4.84 7.37 -3.67
C LYS A 155 -5.15 6.11 -2.86
N ALA A 156 -4.15 5.62 -2.13
CA ALA A 156 -4.30 4.43 -1.31
C ALA A 156 -5.35 4.65 -0.22
N VAL A 157 -5.27 5.75 0.53
CA VAL A 157 -6.25 6.02 1.60
C VAL A 157 -7.63 6.34 1.04
N THR A 158 -7.73 7.03 -0.12
CA THR A 158 -9.01 7.21 -0.82
C THR A 158 -9.63 5.86 -1.19
N ASN A 159 -8.85 4.91 -1.70
CA ASN A 159 -9.35 3.56 -2.00
C ASN A 159 -9.97 2.90 -0.75
N VAL A 160 -9.29 3.01 0.40
CA VAL A 160 -9.76 2.50 1.69
C VAL A 160 -11.05 3.21 2.14
N VAL A 161 -11.13 4.54 2.02
CA VAL A 161 -12.29 5.35 2.38
C VAL A 161 -13.50 5.01 1.52
N MET A 162 -13.32 4.89 0.20
CA MET A 162 -14.40 4.56 -0.73
C MET A 162 -14.92 3.14 -0.49
N ALA A 163 -14.02 2.18 -0.26
CA ALA A 163 -14.40 0.82 0.14
C ALA A 163 -15.19 0.78 1.46
N ALA A 164 -14.73 1.50 2.49
CA ALA A 164 -15.43 1.61 3.77
C ALA A 164 -16.79 2.31 3.65
N SER A 165 -16.98 3.09 2.59
CA SER A 165 -18.25 3.77 2.25
C SER A 165 -19.17 2.89 1.39
N GLY A 166 -18.79 1.65 1.12
CA GLY A 166 -19.59 0.68 0.35
C GLY A 166 -19.57 0.91 -1.15
N GLN A 167 -18.62 1.70 -1.65
CA GLN A 167 -18.42 1.89 -3.09
C GLN A 167 -17.70 0.68 -3.69
N GLY A 168 -18.04 0.36 -4.93
CA GLY A 168 -17.24 -0.54 -5.74
C GLY A 168 -15.89 0.08 -6.01
N VAL A 169 -14.83 -0.70 -5.83
CA VAL A 169 -13.46 -0.23 -6.03
C VAL A 169 -12.90 -0.75 -7.35
N PRO A 170 -12.11 0.04 -8.08
CA PRO A 170 -11.33 -0.46 -9.21
C PRO A 170 -10.24 -1.43 -8.73
N THR A 171 -9.56 -2.07 -9.67
CA THR A 171 -8.36 -2.85 -9.34
C THR A 171 -7.31 -1.94 -8.70
N ARG A 172 -6.42 -2.51 -7.88
CA ARG A 172 -5.37 -1.72 -7.23
C ARG A 172 -4.45 -1.04 -8.25
N GLU A 173 -4.17 -1.71 -9.38
CA GLU A 173 -3.36 -1.15 -10.47
C GLU A 173 -4.00 0.10 -11.08
N GLU A 174 -5.32 0.10 -11.27
CA GLU A 174 -6.05 1.27 -11.73
C GLU A 174 -6.13 2.35 -10.64
N ALA A 175 -6.43 1.96 -9.39
CA ALA A 175 -6.56 2.86 -8.25
C ALA A 175 -5.28 3.65 -7.93
N LEU A 176 -4.11 3.01 -8.02
CA LEU A 176 -2.83 3.59 -7.60
C LEU A 176 -1.90 3.89 -8.78
N ARG A 177 -2.43 3.86 -10.01
CA ARG A 177 -1.69 4.12 -11.24
C ARG A 177 -0.86 5.39 -11.10
N ARG A 178 0.44 5.29 -11.44
CA ARG A 178 1.32 6.47 -11.48
C ARG A 178 0.99 7.27 -12.74
N ASP A 179 0.66 8.54 -12.58
CA ASP A 179 0.39 9.40 -13.72
C ASP A 179 1.69 9.98 -14.30
N ALA A 180 1.80 9.96 -15.64
CA ALA A 180 2.97 10.46 -16.36
C ALA A 180 3.18 11.97 -16.20
N TRP A 181 2.13 12.71 -15.83
CA TRP A 181 2.13 14.16 -15.72
C TRP A 181 2.88 14.71 -14.49
N LEU A 182 3.25 13.85 -13.52
CA LEU A 182 3.97 14.22 -12.28
C LEU A 182 5.32 14.93 -12.51
N MET A 183 5.85 14.96 -13.74
CA MET A 183 7.16 15.53 -14.08
C MET A 183 7.11 16.94 -14.69
N GLU A 184 5.96 17.43 -15.15
CA GLU A 184 5.89 18.60 -16.06
C GLU A 184 5.37 19.91 -15.43
N ALA A 185 4.76 19.86 -14.24
CA ALA A 185 4.14 21.03 -13.61
C ALA A 185 5.07 21.74 -12.61
N ARG A 186 6.08 22.49 -13.08
CA ARG A 186 6.85 23.42 -12.23
C ARG A 186 6.67 24.85 -12.72
N GLY A 187 6.14 25.75 -11.88
CA GLY A 187 6.31 27.19 -12.14
C GLY A 187 5.44 28.20 -11.39
N GLU A 188 4.17 27.91 -11.07
CA GLU A 188 3.22 29.00 -10.74
C GLU A 188 2.50 28.90 -9.40
N LEU A 189 2.50 27.74 -8.74
CA LEU A 189 1.85 27.53 -7.44
C LEU A 189 2.90 27.26 -6.34
N SER A 190 2.52 27.47 -5.08
CA SER A 190 3.36 27.02 -3.96
C SER A 190 3.55 25.50 -4.04
N PRO A 191 4.66 24.93 -3.52
CA PRO A 191 4.89 23.48 -3.57
C PRO A 191 3.71 22.66 -3.04
N LEU A 192 3.05 23.14 -1.98
CA LEU A 192 1.84 22.54 -1.42
C LEU A 192 0.62 22.63 -2.34
N ALA A 193 0.40 23.79 -2.97
CA ALA A 193 -0.74 23.96 -3.88
C ALA A 193 -0.54 23.19 -5.20
N LEU A 194 0.69 23.09 -5.71
CA LEU A 194 1.03 22.19 -6.82
C LEU A 194 0.70 20.75 -6.47
N LEU A 195 1.17 20.29 -5.30
CA LEU A 195 0.95 18.94 -4.81
C LEU A 195 -0.54 18.60 -4.69
N ALA A 196 -1.31 19.49 -4.06
CA ALA A 196 -2.75 19.33 -3.90
C ALA A 196 -3.49 19.30 -5.26
N ALA A 197 -3.11 20.18 -6.19
CA ALA A 197 -3.68 20.19 -7.54
C ALA A 197 -3.38 18.87 -8.29
N MET A 198 -2.13 18.40 -8.25
CA MET A 198 -1.71 17.13 -8.87
C MET A 198 -2.49 15.93 -8.33
N VAL A 199 -2.56 15.81 -7.00
CA VAL A 199 -3.32 14.75 -6.34
C VAL A 199 -4.79 14.81 -6.75
N SER A 200 -5.40 16.00 -6.76
CA SER A 200 -6.81 16.13 -7.14
C SER A 200 -7.07 15.69 -8.59
N SER A 201 -6.25 16.12 -9.56
CA SER A 201 -6.42 15.71 -10.95
C SER A 201 -6.25 14.21 -11.14
N SER A 202 -5.32 13.62 -10.40
CA SER A 202 -5.01 12.20 -10.51
C SER A 202 -6.13 11.32 -9.96
N ILE A 203 -6.71 11.71 -8.83
CA ILE A 203 -7.82 10.97 -8.26
C ILE A 203 -9.12 11.25 -9.04
N ASP A 204 -9.34 12.46 -9.56
CA ASP A 204 -10.48 12.76 -10.44
C ASP A 204 -10.49 11.83 -11.68
N ALA A 205 -9.32 11.48 -12.21
CA ALA A 205 -9.19 10.55 -13.34
C ALA A 205 -9.69 9.13 -13.02
N VAL A 206 -9.56 8.69 -11.76
CA VAL A 206 -10.00 7.37 -11.29
C VAL A 206 -11.34 7.44 -10.54
N GLY A 207 -11.82 8.64 -10.20
CA GLY A 207 -13.03 8.88 -9.43
C GLY A 207 -14.28 8.26 -10.07
N ALA A 208 -14.36 8.25 -11.41
CA ALA A 208 -15.45 7.60 -12.14
C ALA A 208 -15.45 6.06 -12.03
N ALA A 209 -14.32 5.45 -11.66
CA ALA A 209 -14.21 4.01 -11.45
C ALA A 209 -14.75 3.58 -10.06
N TYR A 210 -14.88 4.52 -9.12
CA TYR A 210 -15.61 4.30 -7.87
C TYR A 210 -17.09 4.54 -8.07
N GLN A 211 -17.91 3.50 -7.91
CA GLN A 211 -19.34 3.57 -8.20
C GLN A 211 -20.17 2.89 -7.12
N GLU A 212 -21.40 3.37 -6.94
CA GLU A 212 -22.36 2.69 -6.08
C GLU A 212 -22.65 1.30 -6.62
N GLN A 213 -22.48 0.30 -5.76
CA GLN A 213 -22.80 -1.08 -6.11
C GLN A 213 -24.26 -1.39 -5.82
N SER A 214 -24.90 -2.12 -6.73
CA SER A 214 -26.15 -2.82 -6.50
C SER A 214 -26.01 -3.84 -5.36
N ALA A 215 -27.15 -4.33 -4.85
CA ALA A 215 -27.15 -5.37 -3.82
C ALA A 215 -26.50 -6.68 -4.31
N GLU A 216 -26.65 -6.98 -5.61
CA GLU A 216 -26.06 -8.16 -6.26
C GLU A 216 -24.55 -8.04 -6.38
N GLU A 217 -24.05 -6.91 -6.90
CA GLU A 217 -22.60 -6.66 -7.01
C GLU A 217 -21.91 -6.70 -5.63
N ARG A 218 -22.56 -6.15 -4.59
CA ARG A 218 -22.07 -6.27 -3.21
C ARG A 218 -22.04 -7.71 -2.72
N ALA A 219 -23.02 -8.53 -3.09
CA ALA A 219 -23.02 -9.95 -2.73
C ALA A 219 -21.90 -10.71 -3.44
N LEU A 220 -21.69 -10.46 -4.74
CA LEU A 220 -20.62 -11.06 -5.52
C LEU A 220 -19.23 -10.67 -4.98
N ALA A 221 -19.02 -9.38 -4.65
CA ALA A 221 -17.77 -8.92 -4.06
C ALA A 221 -17.45 -9.60 -2.73
N ARG A 222 -18.46 -9.84 -1.87
CA ARG A 222 -18.28 -10.59 -0.62
C ARG A 222 -17.93 -12.05 -0.86
N LEU A 223 -18.56 -12.70 -1.84
CA LEU A 223 -18.25 -14.09 -2.19
C LEU A 223 -16.82 -14.21 -2.76
N GLU A 224 -16.40 -13.24 -3.56
CA GLU A 224 -15.03 -13.16 -4.08
C GLU A 224 -14.02 -13.03 -2.93
N GLN A 225 -14.28 -12.14 -1.97
CA GLN A 225 -13.45 -12.00 -0.77
C GLN A 225 -13.39 -13.30 0.02
N GLN A 226 -14.55 -13.93 0.31
CA GLN A 226 -14.61 -15.20 1.02
C GLN A 226 -13.83 -16.31 0.29
N ARG A 227 -13.88 -16.33 -1.04
CA ARG A 227 -13.09 -17.29 -1.84
C ARG A 227 -11.60 -17.10 -1.57
N ILE A 228 -11.12 -15.86 -1.56
CA ILE A 228 -9.70 -15.57 -1.29
C ILE A 228 -9.35 -15.99 0.13
N GLU A 229 -10.17 -15.63 1.13
CA GLU A 229 -9.94 -16.01 2.53
C GLU A 229 -9.85 -17.53 2.74
N ILE A 230 -10.67 -18.31 2.03
CA ILE A 230 -10.63 -19.77 2.07
C ILE A 230 -9.34 -20.30 1.42
N ILE A 231 -8.96 -19.76 0.26
CA ILE A 231 -7.78 -20.23 -0.46
C ILE A 231 -6.48 -19.87 0.29
N THR A 232 -6.38 -18.65 0.80
CA THR A 232 -5.21 -18.20 1.57
C THR A 232 -5.25 -18.68 3.01
N ASN A 233 -6.38 -19.19 3.50
CA ASN A 233 -6.60 -19.53 4.91
C ASN A 233 -6.27 -18.34 5.84
N GLU A 234 -6.65 -17.14 5.42
CA GLU A 234 -6.44 -15.89 6.16
C GLU A 234 -7.62 -14.93 5.96
N GLU A 235 -8.11 -14.32 7.04
CA GLU A 235 -9.13 -13.27 6.95
C GLU A 235 -8.56 -12.01 6.27
N ILE A 236 -9.38 -11.33 5.47
CA ILE A 236 -9.02 -10.06 4.83
C ILE A 236 -9.70 -8.91 5.59
N PRO A 237 -9.06 -8.34 6.62
CA PRO A 237 -9.65 -7.26 7.40
C PRO A 237 -9.73 -5.96 6.59
N LEU A 238 -10.94 -5.57 6.22
CA LEU A 238 -11.22 -4.26 5.63
C LEU A 238 -11.29 -3.17 6.70
N ALA A 239 -10.92 -1.95 6.30
CA ALA A 239 -11.08 -0.79 7.16
C ALA A 239 -12.55 -0.43 7.35
N LYS A 240 -12.90 0.00 8.56
CA LYS A 240 -14.23 0.55 8.87
C LYS A 240 -14.13 2.06 8.95
N ALA A 241 -15.24 2.75 8.65
CA ALA A 241 -15.35 4.20 8.77
C ALA A 241 -14.89 4.72 10.15
N ALA A 242 -15.30 4.07 11.24
CA ALA A 242 -14.88 4.47 12.59
C ALA A 242 -13.36 4.47 12.79
N TRP A 243 -12.65 3.43 12.30
CA TRP A 243 -11.19 3.37 12.41
C TRP A 243 -10.51 4.47 11.58
N LEU A 244 -11.03 4.77 10.38
CA LEU A 244 -10.53 5.85 9.55
C LEU A 244 -10.71 7.22 10.23
N CYS A 245 -11.86 7.46 10.87
CA CYS A 245 -12.12 8.70 11.63
C CYS A 245 -11.14 8.88 12.80
N GLU A 246 -10.69 7.79 13.41
CA GLU A 246 -9.69 7.81 14.49
C GLU A 246 -8.25 7.92 13.97
N ARG A 247 -7.98 7.35 12.77
CA ARG A 247 -6.61 7.27 12.24
C ARG A 247 -6.16 8.54 11.55
N ILE A 248 -7.06 9.23 10.82
CA ILE A 248 -6.74 10.48 10.13
C ILE A 248 -6.63 11.61 11.16
N GLY A 249 -5.48 12.28 11.24
CA GLY A 249 -5.25 13.36 12.20
C GLY A 249 -5.19 12.89 13.65
N ARG A 250 -4.80 11.63 13.90
CA ARG A 250 -4.74 10.99 15.22
C ARG A 250 -3.93 11.76 16.27
N ASP A 251 -2.88 12.44 15.85
CA ASP A 251 -1.98 13.24 16.71
C ASP A 251 -2.48 14.68 16.92
N GLY A 252 -3.67 15.00 16.40
CA GLY A 252 -4.28 16.33 16.45
C GLY A 252 -3.68 17.32 15.45
N ARG A 253 -2.81 16.88 14.52
CA ARG A 253 -2.22 17.73 13.47
C ARG A 253 -2.26 17.00 12.14
N LEU A 254 -2.82 17.64 11.12
CA LEU A 254 -2.76 17.06 9.78
C LEU A 254 -1.34 17.18 9.22
N THR A 255 -0.78 16.05 8.81
CA THR A 255 0.36 16.08 7.89
C THR A 255 -0.05 16.71 6.56
N PRO A 256 0.89 17.25 5.75
CA PRO A 256 0.58 17.78 4.42
C PRO A 256 -0.19 16.78 3.53
N ASN A 257 0.10 15.49 3.66
CA ASN A 257 -0.54 14.43 2.88
C ASN A 257 -1.96 14.16 3.37
N GLU A 258 -2.19 14.16 4.68
CA GLU A 258 -3.55 14.06 5.24
C GLU A 258 -4.39 15.31 4.96
N ALA A 259 -3.78 16.49 4.94
CA ALA A 259 -4.47 17.71 4.52
C ALA A 259 -4.89 17.64 3.03
N ALA A 260 -4.02 17.14 2.16
CA ALA A 260 -4.35 16.88 0.75
C ALA A 260 -5.48 15.85 0.61
N LEU A 261 -5.44 14.77 1.41
CA LEU A 261 -6.50 13.78 1.49
C LEU A 261 -7.84 14.40 1.93
N VAL A 262 -7.85 15.14 3.03
CA VAL A 262 -9.06 15.80 3.56
C VAL A 262 -9.65 16.78 2.55
N ALA A 263 -8.81 17.57 1.88
CA ALA A 263 -9.24 18.48 0.82
C ALA A 263 -9.90 17.74 -0.36
N TYR A 264 -9.37 16.57 -0.72
CA TYR A 264 -9.96 15.72 -1.75
C TYR A 264 -11.30 15.11 -1.29
N LEU A 265 -11.32 14.44 -0.13
CA LEU A 265 -12.52 13.76 0.38
C LEU A 265 -13.69 14.73 0.60
N ASN A 266 -13.41 15.99 0.94
CA ASN A 266 -14.44 17.02 1.08
C ASN A 266 -15.17 17.30 -0.26
N LYS A 267 -14.48 17.21 -1.40
CA LYS A 267 -15.09 17.34 -2.74
C LYS A 267 -16.02 16.15 -3.04
N GLU A 268 -15.62 14.96 -2.59
CA GLU A 268 -16.36 13.70 -2.76
C GLU A 268 -17.39 13.44 -1.65
N SER A 269 -17.75 14.45 -0.85
CA SER A 269 -18.60 14.36 0.35
C SER A 269 -19.90 13.55 0.18
N ARG A 270 -20.48 13.49 -1.03
CA ARG A 270 -21.72 12.74 -1.31
C ARG A 270 -21.53 11.23 -1.43
N ARG A 271 -20.31 10.76 -1.64
CA ARG A 271 -19.98 9.34 -1.87
C ARG A 271 -19.33 8.66 -0.66
N ILE A 272 -18.99 9.42 0.37
CA ILE A 272 -18.31 8.92 1.57
C ILE A 272 -19.30 8.64 2.70
N HIS A 273 -18.94 7.72 3.59
CA HIS A 273 -19.74 7.38 4.77
C HIS A 273 -20.03 8.64 5.62
N PRO A 274 -21.27 8.82 6.17
CA PRO A 274 -21.63 10.02 6.93
C PRO A 274 -20.69 10.36 8.09
N ASP A 275 -20.25 9.36 8.85
CA ASP A 275 -19.29 9.57 9.94
C ASP A 275 -17.92 10.06 9.44
N LEU A 276 -17.48 9.57 8.26
CA LEU A 276 -16.25 10.03 7.62
C LEU A 276 -16.41 11.44 7.10
N GLN A 277 -17.56 11.77 6.51
CA GLN A 277 -17.88 13.13 6.08
C GLN A 277 -17.78 14.10 7.26
N ALA A 278 -18.42 13.80 8.39
CA ALA A 278 -18.36 14.62 9.58
C ALA A 278 -16.93 14.74 10.14
N ALA A 279 -16.11 13.69 10.06
CA ALA A 279 -14.71 13.77 10.45
C ALA A 279 -13.89 14.65 9.50
N VAL A 280 -14.04 14.48 8.19
CA VAL A 280 -13.36 15.26 7.14
C VAL A 280 -13.72 16.74 7.24
N GLU A 281 -15.01 17.08 7.43
CA GLU A 281 -15.45 18.47 7.60
C GLU A 281 -14.84 19.13 8.84
N ARG A 282 -14.78 18.42 9.98
CA ARG A 282 -14.13 18.91 11.20
C ARG A 282 -12.63 19.15 11.00
N LEU A 283 -11.95 18.21 10.34
CA LEU A 283 -10.51 18.31 10.08
C LEU A 283 -10.20 19.43 9.08
N ALA A 284 -11.04 19.62 8.06
CA ALA A 284 -10.91 20.70 7.08
C ALA A 284 -11.07 22.09 7.71
N GLN A 285 -11.92 22.23 8.75
CA GLN A 285 -12.07 23.48 9.50
C GLN A 285 -10.89 23.77 10.44
N ALA A 286 -10.15 22.74 10.85
CA ALA A 286 -9.02 22.85 11.77
C ALA A 286 -7.66 23.04 11.06
N ALA A 287 -7.62 22.80 9.74
CA ALA A 287 -6.45 22.94 8.87
C ALA A 287 -6.23 24.40 8.43
#